data_AF-A0A659MAR9-F1
#
_entry.id   AF-A0A659MAR9-F1
#
_cell.length_a   1.000
_cell.length_b   1.000
_cell.length_c   1.000
_cell.angle_alpha   90.00
_cell.angle_beta   90.00
_cell.angle_gamma   90.00
#
_symmetry.space_group_name_H-M   'P 1'
#
loop_
_entity.id
_entity.type
_entity.pdbx_description
1 polymer ?
#
loop_
_entity_poly.entity_id
_entity_poly.type
_entity_poly.pdbx_seq_one_letter_code
_entity_poly.pdbx_strand_id
1 'polypeptide(L)'
;MAEMVTVGCKLPNGLMLEVGPKQVQVAGWRNNAVKIVGGYGLTQVEKAFWEAWLAEHGQQPYVKNGVIFAQDKANSAAAQATEQETVKSGLEPLPQKNPAPGINRDDEVMDKPQE
;
A
#
# COMPACT_ATOMS: atom_id res chain seq x y z
N MET A 1 -5.52 12.31 -25.24
CA MET A 1 -4.95 11.14 -24.54
C MET A 1 -5.21 11.37 -23.06
N ALA A 2 -5.66 10.37 -22.31
CA ALA A 2 -5.87 10.51 -20.88
C ALA A 2 -4.50 10.63 -20.18
N GLU A 3 -4.30 11.66 -19.36
CA GLU A 3 -3.12 11.75 -18.49
C GLU A 3 -3.22 10.68 -17.40
N MET A 4 -2.14 9.93 -17.19
CA MET A 4 -2.06 8.85 -16.21
C MET A 4 -1.07 9.21 -15.11
N VAL A 5 -1.42 8.88 -13.88
CA VAL A 5 -0.53 8.95 -12.71
C VAL A 5 -0.27 7.53 -12.19
N THR A 6 0.84 7.35 -11.51
CA THR A 6 1.14 6.11 -10.79
C THR A 6 0.80 6.29 -9.33
N VAL A 7 -0.19 5.54 -8.87
CA VAL A 7 -0.64 5.50 -7.47
C VAL A 7 0.09 4.38 -6.75
N GLY A 8 0.72 4.69 -5.62
CA GLY A 8 1.29 3.71 -4.70
C GLY A 8 0.34 3.45 -3.54
N CYS A 9 0.08 2.18 -3.22
CA CYS A 9 -0.77 1.78 -2.08
C CYS A 9 -0.07 0.78 -1.15
N LYS A 10 0.06 1.15 0.14
CA LYS A 10 0.69 0.32 1.18
C LYS A 10 -0.27 -0.61 1.91
N LEU A 11 -1.55 -0.62 1.54
CA LEU A 11 -2.50 -1.56 2.13
C LEU A 11 -2.26 -2.97 1.56
N PRO A 12 -2.36 -4.05 2.34
CA PRO A 12 -2.05 -5.41 1.87
C PRO A 12 -2.90 -5.81 0.66
N ASN A 13 -4.22 -5.53 0.72
CA ASN A 13 -5.18 -5.89 -0.32
C ASN A 13 -5.46 -4.76 -1.32
N GLY A 14 -4.78 -3.62 -1.17
CA GLY A 14 -5.04 -2.42 -1.96
C GLY A 14 -6.24 -1.61 -1.47
N LEU A 15 -6.79 -0.77 -2.35
CA LEU A 15 -7.93 0.09 -2.06
C LEU A 15 -8.84 0.20 -3.30
N MET A 16 -10.16 0.19 -3.08
CA MET A 16 -11.13 0.53 -4.11
C MET A 16 -11.33 2.05 -4.08
N LEU A 17 -10.97 2.73 -5.15
CA LEU A 17 -11.23 4.16 -5.33
C LEU A 17 -12.60 4.31 -6.01
N GLU A 18 -13.46 5.14 -5.45
CA GLU A 18 -14.82 5.34 -5.95
C GLU A 18 -15.08 6.84 -6.13
N VAL A 19 -15.53 7.24 -7.31
CA VAL A 19 -15.97 8.62 -7.61
C VAL A 19 -17.24 8.52 -8.45
N GLY A 20 -18.39 8.80 -7.83
CA GLY A 20 -19.70 8.57 -8.44
C GLY A 20 -19.85 7.10 -8.90
N PRO A 21 -20.17 6.83 -10.18
CA PRO A 21 -20.34 5.46 -10.69
C PRO A 21 -19.02 4.77 -11.08
N LYS A 22 -17.88 5.47 -11.06
CA LYS A 22 -16.59 4.93 -11.51
C LYS A 22 -15.84 4.35 -10.32
N GLN A 23 -15.42 3.10 -10.47
CA GLN A 23 -14.62 2.38 -9.48
C GLN A 23 -13.30 1.93 -10.11
N VAL A 24 -12.19 2.14 -9.41
CA VAL A 24 -10.85 1.70 -9.84
C VAL A 24 -10.14 1.03 -8.68
N GLN A 25 -9.65 -0.19 -8.87
CA GLN A 25 -8.86 -0.89 -7.86
C GLN A 25 -7.39 -0.47 -7.96
N VAL A 26 -6.83 0.04 -6.87
CA VAL A 26 -5.38 0.15 -6.73
C VAL A 26 -4.86 -1.05 -5.98
N ALA A 27 -3.80 -1.66 -6.50
CA ALA A 27 -3.24 -2.87 -5.95
C ALA A 27 -2.41 -2.60 -4.68
N GLY A 28 -2.51 -3.52 -3.73
CA GLY A 28 -1.73 -3.53 -2.50
C GLY A 28 -0.43 -4.30 -2.61
N TRP A 29 0.33 -4.38 -1.52
CA TRP A 29 1.62 -5.07 -1.51
C TRP A 29 1.56 -6.59 -1.53
N ARG A 30 0.41 -7.22 -1.24
CA ARG A 30 0.24 -8.66 -1.42
C ARG A 30 -0.03 -9.07 -2.86
N ASN A 31 -0.31 -8.12 -3.75
CA ASN A 31 -0.63 -8.43 -5.13
C ASN A 31 0.65 -8.53 -5.97
N ASN A 32 1.10 -9.75 -6.22
CA ASN A 32 2.32 -10.02 -6.98
C ASN A 32 2.19 -9.75 -8.49
N ALA A 33 0.99 -9.41 -9.00
CA ALA A 33 0.80 -9.05 -10.40
C ALA A 33 1.23 -7.61 -10.72
N VAL A 34 1.49 -6.79 -9.71
CA VAL A 34 1.94 -5.40 -9.87
C VAL A 34 3.36 -5.20 -9.35
N LYS A 35 3.99 -4.10 -9.74
CA LYS A 35 5.31 -3.73 -9.23
C LYS A 35 5.18 -3.31 -7.76
N ILE A 36 5.86 -4.03 -6.87
CA ILE A 36 5.95 -3.70 -5.45
C ILE A 36 7.27 -2.99 -5.15
N VAL A 37 7.22 -1.84 -4.48
CA VAL A 37 8.41 -1.07 -4.06
C VAL A 37 8.18 -0.53 -2.65
N GLY A 38 9.12 -0.75 -1.71
CA GLY A 38 9.02 -0.22 -0.34
C GLY A 38 7.73 -0.60 0.42
N GLY A 39 7.12 -1.75 0.07
CA GLY A 39 5.82 -2.18 0.60
C GLY A 39 4.60 -1.50 -0.03
N TYR A 40 4.75 -0.84 -1.18
CA TYR A 40 3.64 -0.25 -1.94
C TYR A 40 3.41 -1.00 -3.26
N GLY A 41 2.15 -1.33 -3.55
CA GLY A 41 1.72 -1.74 -4.88
C GLY A 41 1.52 -0.53 -5.79
N LEU A 42 2.20 -0.51 -6.93
CA LEU A 42 2.14 0.61 -7.89
C LEU A 42 1.13 0.30 -9.00
N THR A 43 0.14 1.17 -9.19
CA THR A 43 -0.94 1.03 -10.17
C THR A 43 -1.09 2.30 -11.01
N GLN A 44 -1.32 2.18 -12.33
CA GLN A 44 -1.63 3.33 -13.17
C GLN A 44 -3.11 3.69 -13.07
N VAL A 45 -3.39 4.96 -12.81
CA VAL A 45 -4.75 5.50 -12.69
C VAL A 45 -4.84 6.79 -13.49
N GLU A 46 -6.00 7.07 -14.07
CA GLU A 46 -6.24 8.31 -14.79
C GLU A 46 -6.16 9.51 -13.83
N LYS A 47 -5.39 10.53 -14.19
CA LYS A 47 -5.07 11.69 -13.35
C LYS A 47 -6.33 12.41 -12.88
N ALA A 48 -7.23 12.72 -13.81
CA ALA A 48 -8.48 13.41 -13.50
C ALA A 48 -9.35 12.64 -12.50
N PHE A 49 -9.36 11.30 -12.58
CA PHE A 49 -10.06 10.45 -11.62
C PHE A 49 -9.40 10.47 -10.24
N TRP A 50 -8.06 10.39 -10.19
CA TRP A 50 -7.33 10.48 -8.93
C TRP A 50 -7.54 11.84 -8.24
N GLU A 51 -7.49 12.93 -8.98
CA GLU A 51 -7.71 14.29 -8.45
C GLU A 51 -9.13 14.46 -7.91
N ALA A 52 -10.14 13.95 -8.61
CA ALA A 52 -11.52 13.94 -8.13
C ALA A 52 -11.66 13.12 -6.83
N TRP A 53 -11.08 11.93 -6.79
CA TRP A 53 -11.08 11.10 -5.58
C TRP A 53 -10.36 11.79 -4.41
N LEU A 54 -9.25 12.48 -4.68
CA LEU A 54 -8.48 13.21 -3.67
C LEU A 54 -9.25 14.41 -3.10
N ALA A 55 -10.12 15.05 -3.90
CA ALA A 55 -10.97 16.13 -3.42
C ALA A 55 -11.97 15.65 -2.34
N GLU A 56 -12.45 14.41 -2.45
CA GLU A 56 -13.41 13.81 -1.50
C GLU A 56 -12.71 13.13 -0.32
N HIS A 57 -11.59 12.45 -0.56
CA HIS A 57 -10.92 11.57 0.42
C HIS A 57 -9.56 12.07 0.91
N GLY A 58 -9.05 13.20 0.40
CA GLY A 58 -7.70 13.68 0.69
C GLY A 58 -7.44 14.00 2.17
N GLN A 59 -8.49 14.22 2.96
CA GLN A 59 -8.38 14.47 4.39
C GLN A 59 -8.25 13.19 5.25
N GLN A 60 -8.45 12.02 4.65
CA GLN A 60 -8.46 10.74 5.35
C GLN A 60 -7.06 10.40 5.88
N PRO A 61 -6.94 9.73 7.04
CA PRO A 61 -5.65 9.43 7.66
C PRO A 61 -4.69 8.64 6.76
N TYR A 62 -5.20 7.69 5.97
CA TYR A 62 -4.37 6.89 5.07
C TYR A 62 -3.81 7.69 3.88
N VAL A 63 -4.45 8.80 3.50
CA VAL A 63 -3.88 9.73 2.51
C VAL A 63 -2.84 10.63 3.17
N LYS A 64 -3.19 11.25 4.30
CA LYS A 64 -2.30 12.16 5.03
C LYS A 64 -1.02 11.50 5.53
N ASN A 65 -1.09 10.23 5.92
CA ASN A 65 0.04 9.48 6.43
C ASN A 65 0.89 8.83 5.31
N GLY A 66 0.57 9.09 4.04
CA GLY A 66 1.31 8.54 2.90
C GLY A 66 1.12 7.04 2.70
N VAL A 67 0.06 6.43 3.25
CA VAL A 67 -0.28 5.01 2.99
C VAL A 67 -0.76 4.85 1.55
N ILE A 68 -1.35 5.88 0.97
CA ILE A 68 -1.63 5.99 -0.46
C ILE A 68 -1.19 7.36 -0.99
N PHE A 69 -0.55 7.38 -2.16
CA PHE A 69 -0.10 8.60 -2.83
C PHE A 69 -0.05 8.42 -4.34
N ALA A 70 0.12 9.50 -5.10
CA ALA A 70 0.32 9.43 -6.55
C ALA A 70 1.48 10.31 -7.02
N GLN A 71 2.08 9.92 -8.14
CA GLN A 71 3.14 10.65 -8.84
C GLN A 71 2.91 10.59 -10.35
N ASP A 72 3.28 11.63 -11.09
CA ASP A 72 3.09 11.69 -12.55
C ASP A 72 3.90 10.63 -13.31
N LYS A 73 5.06 10.24 -12.75
CA LYS A 73 5.99 9.27 -13.37
C LYS A 73 6.18 8.05 -12.48
N ALA A 74 6.19 6.87 -13.09
CA ALA A 74 6.39 5.60 -12.39
C ALA A 74 7.73 5.55 -11.62
N ASN A 75 8.80 6.16 -12.16
CA ASN A 75 10.10 6.23 -11.46
C ASN A 75 10.04 7.11 -10.21
N SER A 76 9.31 8.23 -10.27
CA SER A 76 9.10 9.09 -9.10
C SER A 76 8.25 8.38 -8.05
N ALA A 77 7.22 7.63 -8.46
CA ALA A 77 6.42 6.83 -7.54
C ALA A 77 7.27 5.77 -6.83
N ALA A 78 8.15 5.08 -7.56
CA ALA A 78 9.05 4.08 -6.99
C ALA A 78 10.07 4.70 -6.03
N ALA A 79 10.63 5.87 -6.36
CA ALA A 79 11.55 6.58 -5.48
C ALA A 79 10.87 6.94 -4.16
N GLN A 80 9.70 7.60 -4.22
CA GLN A 80 8.93 7.94 -3.02
C GLN A 80 8.55 6.70 -2.20
N ALA A 81 8.13 5.61 -2.85
CA ALA A 81 7.81 4.37 -2.17
C ALA A 81 9.01 3.78 -1.41
N THR A 82 10.21 3.88 -1.99
CA THR A 82 11.46 3.47 -1.35
C THR A 82 11.78 4.34 -0.14
N GLU A 83 11.65 5.67 -0.28
CA GLU A 83 11.87 6.61 0.82
C GLU A 83 10.87 6.41 1.98
N GLN A 84 9.66 5.94 1.67
CA GLN A 84 8.58 5.70 2.62
C GLN A 84 8.46 4.23 3.07
N GLU A 85 9.50 3.42 2.90
CA GLU A 85 9.49 2.01 3.30
C GLU A 85 9.11 1.84 4.79
N THR A 86 9.55 2.76 5.65
CA THR A 86 9.31 2.73 7.10
C THR A 86 7.92 3.20 7.53
N VAL A 87 7.14 3.83 6.63
CA VAL A 87 5.75 4.21 6.90
C VAL A 87 4.94 2.94 7.17
N LYS A 88 4.14 2.93 8.23
CA LYS A 88 3.33 1.75 8.59
C LYS A 88 1.88 1.95 8.20
N SER A 89 1.29 0.95 7.55
CA SER A 89 -0.15 0.91 7.28
C SER A 89 -0.97 0.52 8.53
N GLY A 90 -0.32 -0.12 9.51
CA GLY A 90 -0.98 -0.75 10.65
C GLY A 90 -1.53 -2.16 10.36
N LEU A 91 -1.48 -2.60 9.10
CA LEU A 91 -1.92 -3.93 8.64
C LEU A 91 -0.74 -4.79 8.15
N GLU A 92 0.46 -4.48 8.63
CA GLU A 92 1.67 -5.25 8.36
C GLU A 92 1.61 -6.62 9.08
N PRO A 93 2.30 -7.65 8.58
CA PRO A 93 2.46 -8.90 9.31
C PRO A 93 3.07 -8.66 10.70
N LEU A 94 2.56 -9.35 11.72
CA LEU A 94 3.14 -9.29 13.06
C LEU A 94 4.56 -9.89 13.05
N PRO A 95 5.49 -9.34 13.84
CA PRO A 95 6.83 -9.90 13.95
C PRO A 95 6.76 -11.28 14.61
N GLN A 96 7.58 -12.22 14.13
CA GLN A 96 7.59 -13.59 14.66
C GLN A 96 8.02 -13.66 16.13
N LYS A 97 8.89 -12.74 16.56
CA LYS A 97 9.32 -12.61 17.96
C LYS A 97 8.54 -11.48 18.62
N ASN A 98 7.91 -11.79 19.74
CA ASN A 98 7.09 -10.87 20.53
C ASN A 98 6.02 -10.15 19.67
N PRO A 99 5.13 -10.88 18.97
CA PRO A 99 4.12 -10.32 18.07
C PRO A 99 3.16 -9.34 18.77
N ALA A 100 2.90 -9.53 20.06
CA ALA A 100 2.06 -8.66 20.87
C ALA A 100 2.48 -8.74 22.35
N PRO A 101 2.12 -7.76 23.20
CA PRO A 101 2.37 -7.83 24.63
C PRO A 101 1.80 -9.12 25.23
N GLY A 102 2.65 -9.89 25.93
CA GLY A 102 2.27 -11.17 26.54
C GLY A 102 2.22 -12.37 25.58
N ILE A 103 2.50 -12.18 24.29
CA ILE A 103 2.63 -13.27 23.31
C ILE A 103 4.11 -13.45 22.98
N ASN A 104 4.67 -14.60 23.35
CA ASN A 104 6.03 -15.00 23.00
C ASN A 104 6.01 -16.07 21.92
N ARG A 105 7.10 -16.16 21.16
CA ARG A 105 7.31 -17.29 20.25
C ARG A 105 7.49 -18.54 21.10
N ASP A 106 6.82 -19.62 20.71
CA ASP A 106 7.07 -20.94 21.30
C ASP A 106 8.32 -21.53 20.64
N ASP A 107 9.47 -21.34 21.27
CA ASP A 107 10.77 -21.73 20.69
C ASP A 107 10.92 -23.26 20.60
N GLU A 108 10.28 -24.06 21.48
CA GLU A 108 10.32 -25.53 21.44
C GLU A 108 9.63 -26.13 20.21
N VAL A 109 8.52 -25.55 19.75
CA VAL A 109 7.81 -26.02 18.55
C VAL A 109 8.48 -25.50 17.27
N MET A 110 9.09 -24.30 17.33
CA MET A 110 9.62 -23.62 16.15
C MET A 110 11.10 -23.94 15.83
N ASP A 111 11.84 -24.61 16.71
CA ASP A 111 13.20 -25.11 16.48
C ASP A 111 13.22 -26.56 15.95
N LYS A 112 12.10 -27.28 16.07
CA LYS A 112 11.94 -28.59 15.44
C LYS A 112 11.83 -28.42 13.92
N PRO A 113 12.55 -29.22 13.12
CA PRO A 113 12.34 -29.24 11.67
C PRO A 113 10.87 -29.58 11.40
N GLN A 114 10.20 -28.79 10.56
CA GLN A 114 8.85 -29.11 10.08
C GLN A 114 8.97 -30.36 9.20
N GLU A 115 8.37 -31.47 9.64
CA GLU A 115 8.24 -32.73 8.89
C GLU A 115 7.40 -32.57 7.61
#